data_AF-L0K3T6-F1
#
_entry.id   AF-L0K3T6-F1
#
_cell.length_a   1.000
_cell.length_b   1.000
_cell.length_c   1.000
_cell.angle_alpha   90.00
_cell.angle_beta   90.00
_cell.angle_gamma   90.00
#
_symmetry.space_group_name_H-M   'P 1'
#
loop_
_entity.id
_entity.type
_entity.pdbx_description
1 polymer ?
#
loop_
_entity_poly.entity_id
_entity_poly.type
_entity_poly.pdbx_seq_one_letter_code
_entity_poly.pdbx_strand_id
1 'polypeptide(L)' 'MPNCQSCGGYVTRDFVRVFGGEGTVAGCPNCTTYRELHADGGVEDTTEASPWEPKPDRPA' A
#
# COMPACT_ATOMS: atom_id res chain seq x y z
N MET A 1 17.87 13.50 -4.52
CA MET A 1 17.29 12.33 -3.83
C MET A 1 15.86 12.65 -3.45
N PRO A 2 14.91 11.71 -3.55
CA PRO A 2 13.52 11.98 -3.22
C PRO A 2 13.32 12.19 -1.72
N ASN A 3 12.33 13.01 -1.36
CA ASN A 3 12.00 13.36 0.01
C ASN A 3 10.52 13.11 0.28
N CYS A 4 10.20 12.73 1.51
CA CYS A 4 8.85 12.60 2.01
C CYS A 4 8.15 13.96 2.03
N GLN A 5 6.92 14.04 1.52
CA GLN A 5 6.15 15.28 1.55
C GLN A 5 5.52 15.58 2.92
N SER A 6 5.30 14.55 3.76
CA SER A 6 4.73 14.73 5.09
C SER A 6 5.73 15.32 6.09
N CYS A 7 6.98 14.88 6.10
CA CYS A 7 7.97 15.28 7.11
C CYS A 7 9.29 15.82 6.56
N GLY A 8 9.47 15.85 5.24
CA GLY A 8 10.73 16.24 4.60
C GLY A 8 11.87 15.23 4.76
N GLY A 9 11.60 14.07 5.40
CA GLY A 9 12.58 13.01 5.61
C GLY A 9 13.10 12.44 4.30
N TYR A 10 14.37 12.09 4.29
CA TYR A 10 15.04 11.49 3.14
C TYR A 10 14.50 10.07 2.85
N VAL A 11 14.26 9.76 1.57
CA VAL A 11 13.85 8.42 1.12
C VAL A 11 14.64 7.97 -0.13
N THR A 12 14.62 6.67 -0.42
CA THR A 12 15.27 6.11 -1.61
C THR A 12 14.33 6.11 -2.82
N ARG A 13 14.91 6.01 -4.03
CA ARG A 13 14.12 5.87 -5.27
C ARG A 13 13.32 4.56 -5.29
N ASP A 14 13.88 3.49 -4.74
CA ASP A 14 13.19 2.21 -4.61
C ASP A 14 11.97 2.32 -3.69
N PHE A 15 12.08 3.12 -2.62
CA PHE A 15 10.95 3.37 -1.72
C PHE A 15 9.81 4.11 -2.43
N VAL A 16 10.14 5.19 -3.13
CA VAL A 16 9.16 5.95 -3.93
C VAL A 16 8.50 5.09 -5.01
N ARG A 17 9.23 4.12 -5.58
CA ARG A 17 8.68 3.23 -6.60
C ARG A 17 7.59 2.30 -6.07
N VAL A 18 7.67 1.92 -4.80
CA VAL A 18 6.73 0.96 -4.17
C VAL A 18 5.57 1.69 -3.49
N PHE A 19 5.86 2.81 -2.82
CA PHE A 19 4.92 3.49 -1.93
C PHE A 19 4.50 4.88 -2.41
N GLY A 20 5.09 5.37 -3.49
CA GLY A 20 4.89 6.74 -3.98
C GLY A 20 4.52 6.82 -5.45
N GLY A 21 4.41 8.04 -5.95
CA GLY A 21 4.04 8.37 -7.32
C GLY A 21 4.80 9.60 -7.82
N GLU A 22 5.11 9.64 -9.11
CA GLU A 22 5.77 10.78 -9.77
C GLU A 22 7.09 11.25 -9.11
N GLY A 23 7.83 10.34 -8.48
CA GLY A 23 9.10 10.69 -7.83
C GLY A 23 8.95 11.27 -6.41
N THR A 24 7.75 11.29 -5.85
CA THR A 24 7.47 11.73 -4.48
C THR A 24 6.70 10.69 -3.69
N VAL A 25 6.71 10.80 -2.36
CA VAL A 25 5.96 9.93 -1.47
C VAL A 25 5.22 10.75 -0.42
N ALA A 26 3.95 10.41 -0.17
CA ALA A 26 3.11 11.10 0.78
C ALA A 26 3.58 10.90 2.23
N GLY A 27 4.01 9.68 2.58
CA GLY A 27 4.55 9.33 3.90
C GLY A 27 5.86 8.55 3.83
N CYS A 28 6.58 8.47 4.94
CA CYS A 28 7.78 7.65 5.05
C CYS A 28 7.89 6.99 6.44
N PRO A 29 8.79 6.01 6.63
CA PRO A 29 8.89 5.26 7.88
C PRO A 29 9.38 6.12 9.07
N ASN A 30 9.81 7.36 8.79
CA ASN A 30 10.27 8.30 9.81
C ASN A 30 9.11 9.06 10.47
N CYS A 31 7.95 9.17 9.80
CA CYS A 31 6.80 9.92 10.30
C CYS A 31 5.49 9.12 10.33
N THR A 32 5.47 7.91 9.76
CA THR A 32 4.30 7.03 9.72
C THR A 32 4.74 5.56 9.68
N THR A 33 3.79 4.63 9.78
CA THR A 33 4.04 3.19 9.75
C THR A 33 3.79 2.60 8.35
N TYR A 34 4.44 1.47 8.05
CA TYR A 34 4.23 0.76 6.77
C TYR A 34 2.76 0.37 6.51
N ARG A 35 1.97 0.13 7.58
CA ARG A 35 0.54 -0.15 7.45
C ARG A 35 -0.22 1.02 6.82
N GLU A 36 0.08 2.23 7.25
CA GLU A 36 -0.57 3.44 6.77
C GLU A 36 -0.11 3.78 5.34
N LEU A 37 1.16 3.51 5.02
CA LEU A 37 1.69 3.67 3.65
C LEU A 37 1.04 2.73 2.63
N HIS A 38 0.80 1.48 3.02
CA HIS A 38 0.10 0.51 2.18
C HIS A 38 -1.40 0.80 2.05
N ALA A 39 -2.03 1.37 3.08
CA ALA A 39 -3.44 1.72 3.03
C ALA A 39 -3.71 2.94 2.12
N ASP A 40 -2.78 3.88 2.04
CA ASP A 40 -2.93 5.11 1.24
C ASP A 40 -2.35 4.99 -0.18
N GLY A 41 -1.37 4.10 -0.41
CA GLY A 41 -0.68 3.96 -1.70
C GLY A 41 -0.59 2.54 -2.27
N GLY A 42 -1.05 1.53 -1.53
CA GLY A 42 -1.19 0.18 -2.06
C GLY A 42 -2.47 0.11 -2.87
N VAL A 43 -2.37 -0.33 -4.12
CA VAL A 43 -3.54 -0.85 -4.83
C VAL A 43 -4.22 -1.82 -3.87
N GLU A 44 -5.42 -1.46 -3.40
CA GLU A 44 -6.28 -2.45 -2.80
C GLU A 44 -6.44 -3.50 -3.90
N ASP A 45 -5.90 -4.69 -3.66
CA ASP A 45 -6.30 -5.87 -4.41
C ASP A 45 -7.78 -6.14 -4.03
N THR A 46 -8.68 -5.26 -4.48
CA THR A 46 -10.12 -5.48 -4.48
C THR A 46 -10.51 -6.32 -5.70
N THR A 47 -9.56 -7.05 -6.28
CA THR A 47 -9.78 -8.09 -7.29
C THR A 47 -9.30 -9.44 -6.75
N GLU A 48 -9.56 -9.72 -5.48
CA GLU A 48 -9.87 -11.08 -5.12
C GLU A 48 -10.96 -11.12 -4.05
N ALA A 49 -12.19 -10.90 -4.51
CA ALA A 49 -13.27 -11.81 -4.12
C ALA A 49 -12.77 -13.23 -4.42
N SER A 50 -12.03 -13.77 -3.46
CA SER A 50 -11.47 -15.10 -3.52
C SER A 50 -12.64 -16.07 -3.77
N PRO A 51 -12.63 -16.87 -4.86
CA PRO A 51 -13.73 -17.75 -5.26
C PRO A 51 -14.01 -18.92 -4.30
N TRP A 52 -13.58 -18.84 -3.04
CA TRP A 52 -14.04 -19.78 -2.03
C TRP A 52 -15.49 -19.46 -1.67
N GLU A 53 -16.41 -19.75 -2.58
CA GLU A 53 -17.76 -20.05 -2.17
C GLU A 53 -17.68 -21.26 -1.22
N PRO A 54 -18.14 -21.17 0.05
CA PRO A 54 -18.45 -22.38 0.79
C PRO A 54 -19.55 -23.10 0.00
N LYS A 55 -19.22 -24.29 -0.55
CA LYS A 55 -20.19 -25.07 -1.33
C LYS A 55 -21.47 -25.20 -0.51
N PRO A 56 -22.64 -24.82 -1.06
CA PRO A 56 -23.89 -24.98 -0.33
C PRO A 56 -24.06 -26.47 -0.03
N ASP A 57 -24.23 -26.79 1.26
CA ASP A 57 -24.54 -28.12 1.75
C ASP A 57 -25.65 -28.73 0.89
N ARG A 58 -25.34 -29.87 0.28
CA ARG A 58 -26.27 -30.62 -0.57
C ARG A 58 -27.46 -31.04 0.31
N PRO A 59 -28.71 -30.63 0.00
CA PRO A 59 -29.84 -31.07 0.80
C PRO A 59 -30.18 -32.55 0.55
N ALA A 60 -30.47 -33.24 1.65
CA ALA A 60 -31.08 -34.57 1.87
C ALA A 60 -30.65 -35.74 0.97
#